data_AF-A0A919WXW7-F1
#
_entry.id   AF-A0A919WXW7-F1
#
_cell.length_a   1.000
_cell.length_b   1.000
_cell.length_c   1.000
_cell.angle_alpha   90.00
_cell.angle_beta   90.00
_cell.angle_gamma   90.00
#
_symmetry.space_group_name_H-M   'P 1'
#
loop_
_entity.id
_entity.type
_entity.pdbx_description
1 polymer ?
#
loop_
_entity_poly.entity_id
_entity_poly.type
_entity_poly.pdbx_seq_one_letter_code
_entity_poly.pdbx_strand_id
1 'polypeptide(L)'
;MSLEQGTQPLKNNNLLLQPILLGKLDLSAAGKNTKMYVGDLTGDGRMDLLMVQPDGGIDDRYIPHQVQSMTAFDLEGRILWQRGKPDAHPGGPGSDYPVQIYDIDGDGHNEVLCVMDKKFHIIEGSTGKIKKVYDLPSEYAHDCIMIANLTGGDFPQDIILKDRYKQMWAMNRDFQMLWTYKGNIGHFPWFFDFDGDGRDEVMAGYDFLSADGEKLWSCANLEDHADCIWIGNVNPDLSDHYQIVIGGSVTVMYDHYGTEIWRYEGSIESQHVSLGKFRDDLPGLQIAGLDRIIRGNENGKDGLFLLDANGKEIWKEDRKTKGWLTIIETMSNWDDHHLDYILAYRRGGGVNPTLYDGYMNSVLQFPEDGYVVHADLFRSGYENVIIYNDLNAYMYASKPISLFQGKRGGRSQEKRLYSVTLYPGGEYD
;
A
#
# COMPACT_ATOMS: atom_id res chain seq x y z
N MET A 1 9.12 -43.30 -39.81
CA MET A 1 7.86 -43.86 -39.28
C MET A 1 8.14 -44.27 -37.85
N SER A 2 8.18 -43.27 -36.96
CA SER A 2 7.08 -42.87 -36.06
C SER A 2 7.03 -43.78 -34.83
N LEU A 3 7.90 -43.45 -33.87
CA LEU A 3 7.77 -43.86 -32.47
C LEU A 3 6.71 -42.95 -31.84
N GLU A 4 5.58 -43.53 -31.47
CA GLU A 4 4.58 -42.88 -30.62
C GLU A 4 5.18 -42.67 -29.22
N GLN A 5 5.53 -41.41 -28.91
CA GLN A 5 5.75 -40.98 -27.54
C GLN A 5 4.38 -40.69 -26.93
N GLY A 6 3.94 -41.59 -26.05
CA GLY A 6 2.79 -41.37 -25.19
C GLY A 6 3.04 -40.19 -24.26
N THR A 7 2.31 -39.11 -24.47
CA THR A 7 2.15 -38.02 -23.52
C THR A 7 1.34 -38.54 -22.33
N GLN A 8 1.99 -38.73 -21.18
CA GLN A 8 1.26 -38.83 -19.92
C GLN A 8 0.74 -37.43 -19.56
N PRO A 9 -0.55 -37.25 -19.26
CA PRO A 9 -1.03 -36.00 -18.69
C PRO A 9 -0.49 -35.88 -17.26
N LEU A 10 0.25 -34.81 -17.00
CA LEU A 10 0.53 -34.33 -15.64
C LEU A 10 -0.81 -34.12 -14.95
N LYS A 11 -1.15 -35.01 -14.01
CA LYS A 11 -2.24 -34.77 -13.06
C LYS A 11 -1.77 -33.67 -12.11
N ASN A 12 -2.06 -32.41 -12.45
CA ASN A 12 -2.01 -31.31 -11.49
C ASN A 12 -3.11 -31.52 -10.46
N ASN A 13 -2.81 -32.27 -9.41
CA ASN A 13 -3.54 -32.19 -8.15
C ASN A 13 -3.12 -30.90 -7.44
N ASN A 14 -3.48 -29.74 -8.00
CA ASN A 14 -3.37 -28.47 -7.28
C ASN A 14 -4.49 -28.44 -6.23
N LEU A 15 -4.24 -29.08 -5.09
CA LEU A 15 -4.99 -28.78 -3.88
C LEU A 15 -4.63 -27.35 -3.52
N LEU A 16 -5.60 -26.43 -3.60
CA LEU A 16 -5.45 -25.08 -3.07
C LEU A 16 -4.93 -25.18 -1.64
N LEU A 17 -3.92 -24.37 -1.31
CA LEU A 17 -3.52 -24.22 0.09
C LEU A 17 -4.74 -23.76 0.88
N GLN A 18 -4.90 -24.27 2.10
CA GLN A 18 -5.94 -23.78 3.01
C GLN A 18 -5.30 -22.84 4.03
N PRO A 19 -5.82 -21.62 4.19
CA PRO A 19 -5.29 -20.69 5.16
C PRO A 19 -5.73 -21.14 6.55
N ILE A 20 -4.86 -20.96 7.54
CA ILE A 20 -5.18 -21.29 8.93
C ILE A 20 -5.77 -20.04 9.58
N LEU A 21 -7.06 -20.08 9.94
CA LEU A 21 -7.69 -19.03 10.73
C LEU A 21 -7.08 -19.01 12.13
N LEU A 22 -6.33 -17.95 12.45
CA LEU A 22 -5.74 -17.73 13.77
C LEU A 22 -6.75 -17.18 14.76
N GLY A 23 -7.67 -16.32 14.30
CA GLY A 23 -8.64 -15.67 15.16
C GLY A 23 -9.63 -14.79 14.39
N LYS A 24 -10.76 -14.54 15.05
CA LYS A 24 -11.80 -13.62 14.60
C LYS A 24 -11.98 -12.54 15.66
N LEU A 25 -11.86 -11.28 15.26
CA LEU A 25 -11.96 -10.11 16.13
C LEU A 25 -13.25 -9.35 15.85
N ASP A 26 -13.84 -8.77 16.90
CA ASP A 26 -14.99 -7.85 16.80
C ASP A 26 -14.47 -6.41 16.67
N LEU A 27 -14.78 -5.76 15.55
CA LEU A 27 -14.38 -4.39 15.25
C LEU A 27 -15.50 -3.37 15.47
N SER A 28 -16.68 -3.79 15.94
CA SER A 28 -17.88 -2.95 15.99
C SER A 28 -17.70 -1.63 16.75
N ALA A 29 -16.79 -1.59 17.72
CA ALA A 29 -16.44 -0.38 18.47
C ALA A 29 -15.82 0.73 17.60
N ALA A 30 -15.17 0.38 16.49
CA ALA A 30 -14.53 1.32 15.57
C ALA A 30 -15.54 2.06 14.65
N GLY A 31 -16.75 1.53 14.50
CA GLY A 31 -17.76 2.06 13.59
C GLY A 31 -17.64 1.51 12.17
N LYS A 32 -18.25 2.22 11.22
CA LYS A 32 -18.35 1.79 9.81
C LYS A 32 -17.33 2.49 8.91
N ASN A 33 -17.10 1.92 7.73
CA ASN A 33 -16.23 2.46 6.67
C ASN A 33 -14.81 2.78 7.17
N THR A 34 -14.32 1.99 8.12
CA THR A 34 -12.98 2.18 8.68
C THR A 34 -11.92 1.58 7.78
N LYS A 35 -10.75 2.22 7.70
CA LYS A 35 -9.53 1.62 7.14
C LYS A 35 -8.67 1.07 8.27
N MET A 36 -8.09 -0.12 8.08
CA MET A 36 -7.18 -0.72 9.05
C MET A 36 -5.75 -0.31 8.73
N TYR A 37 -5.02 0.12 9.75
CA TYR A 37 -3.58 0.29 9.78
C TYR A 37 -3.01 -0.70 10.78
N VAL A 38 -1.77 -1.14 10.58
CA VAL A 38 -1.16 -2.19 11.39
C VAL A 38 0.26 -1.75 11.76
N GLY A 39 0.58 -1.75 13.05
CA GLY A 39 1.85 -1.23 13.58
C GLY A 39 2.07 -1.68 15.03
N ASP A 40 3.31 -1.80 15.48
CA ASP A 40 3.64 -2.12 16.89
C ASP A 40 3.39 -0.89 17.77
N LEU A 41 2.13 -0.67 18.19
CA LEU A 41 1.70 0.50 18.95
C LEU A 41 2.10 0.38 20.42
N THR A 42 2.14 -0.84 20.95
CA THR A 42 2.48 -1.10 22.36
C THR A 42 3.98 -1.20 22.62
N GLY A 43 4.80 -1.37 21.59
CA GLY A 43 6.24 -1.60 21.71
C GLY A 43 6.59 -2.99 22.24
N ASP A 44 5.63 -3.93 22.21
CA ASP A 44 5.83 -5.29 22.70
C ASP A 44 6.43 -6.22 21.62
N GLY A 45 6.45 -5.74 20.38
CA GLY A 45 7.00 -6.39 19.22
C GLY A 45 6.02 -7.10 18.31
N ARG A 46 4.79 -7.30 18.76
CA ARG A 46 3.66 -7.75 17.94
C ARG A 46 3.04 -6.53 17.29
N MET A 47 2.37 -6.74 16.15
CA MET A 47 1.59 -5.64 15.58
C MET A 47 0.26 -5.50 16.31
N ASP A 48 -0.19 -4.27 16.41
CA ASP A 48 -1.52 -3.88 16.86
C ASP A 48 -2.32 -3.35 15.65
N LEU A 49 -3.64 -3.28 15.79
CA LEU A 49 -4.55 -2.83 14.75
C LEU A 49 -5.06 -1.44 15.10
N LEU A 50 -5.04 -0.52 14.14
CA LEU A 50 -5.65 0.80 14.25
C LEU A 50 -6.75 0.94 13.21
N MET A 51 -8.00 0.94 13.66
CA MET A 51 -9.15 1.19 12.80
C MET A 51 -9.43 2.68 12.75
N VAL A 52 -9.37 3.27 11.55
CA VAL A 52 -9.52 4.71 11.31
C VAL A 52 -10.82 4.98 10.56
N GLN A 53 -11.71 5.77 11.14
CA GLN A 53 -12.93 6.24 10.48
C GLN A 53 -12.75 7.66 9.94
N PRO A 54 -13.07 7.93 8.67
CA PRO A 54 -13.02 9.27 8.10
C PRO A 54 -14.25 10.10 8.49
N ASP A 55 -14.16 11.42 8.33
CA ASP A 55 -15.31 12.30 8.35
C ASP A 55 -16.26 12.06 7.17
N GLY A 56 -17.54 12.39 7.38
CA GLY A 56 -18.59 12.30 6.38
C GLY A 56 -19.05 13.67 5.88
N GLY A 57 -19.98 13.68 4.92
CA GLY A 57 -20.63 14.91 4.45
C GLY A 57 -19.80 15.77 3.49
N ILE A 58 -18.72 15.22 2.93
CA ILE A 58 -17.88 15.87 1.93
C ILE A 58 -17.97 15.17 0.57
N ASP A 59 -17.52 15.86 -0.48
CA ASP A 59 -17.25 15.27 -1.79
C ASP A 59 -15.75 14.98 -1.90
N ASP A 60 -15.38 13.72 -1.66
CA ASP A 60 -13.99 13.22 -1.56
C ASP A 60 -13.20 13.31 -2.87
N ARG A 61 -13.87 13.63 -3.99
CA ARG A 61 -13.23 13.98 -5.26
C ARG A 61 -12.50 15.32 -5.20
N TYR A 62 -12.90 16.21 -4.31
CA TYR A 62 -12.40 17.59 -4.23
C TYR A 62 -11.88 17.98 -2.86
N ILE A 63 -12.44 17.39 -1.80
CA ILE A 63 -12.10 17.71 -0.41
C ILE A 63 -11.48 16.46 0.22
N PRO A 64 -10.26 16.52 0.77
CA PRO A 64 -9.66 15.38 1.43
C PRO A 64 -10.42 15.04 2.73
N HIS A 65 -10.33 13.78 3.16
CA HIS A 65 -10.85 13.39 4.46
C HIS A 65 -10.02 13.96 5.60
N GLN A 66 -10.61 14.07 6.78
CA GLN A 66 -9.87 14.08 8.04
C GLN A 66 -10.36 12.92 8.91
N VAL A 67 -9.63 12.62 9.98
CA VAL A 67 -10.01 11.56 10.91
C VAL A 67 -11.17 12.00 11.79
N GLN A 68 -12.25 11.21 11.79
CA GLN A 68 -13.39 11.34 12.69
C GLN A 68 -13.17 10.57 14.00
N SER A 69 -12.68 9.34 13.91
CA SER A 69 -12.33 8.54 15.07
C SER A 69 -11.29 7.47 14.74
N MET A 70 -10.59 7.01 15.78
CA MET A 70 -9.64 5.92 15.71
C MET A 70 -9.84 5.00 16.90
N THR A 71 -9.79 3.70 16.67
CA THR A 71 -9.84 2.68 17.73
C THR A 71 -8.69 1.71 17.54
N ALA A 72 -7.81 1.63 18.54
CA ALA A 72 -6.69 0.72 18.55
C ALA A 72 -7.07 -0.59 19.26
N PHE A 73 -6.68 -1.72 18.69
CA PHE A 73 -6.89 -3.06 19.22
C PHE A 73 -5.57 -3.82 19.23
N ASP A 74 -5.40 -4.71 20.20
CA ASP A 74 -4.41 -5.77 20.04
C ASP A 74 -4.93 -6.90 19.14
N LEU A 75 -4.08 -7.88 18.85
CA LEU A 75 -4.43 -9.05 18.03
C LEU A 75 -5.39 -10.03 18.75
N GLU A 76 -5.72 -9.80 20.02
CA GLU A 76 -6.79 -10.53 20.71
C GLU A 76 -8.14 -9.82 20.62
N GLY A 77 -8.20 -8.63 20.00
CA GLY A 77 -9.40 -7.82 19.85
C GLY A 77 -9.76 -7.00 21.09
N ARG A 78 -8.83 -6.86 22.05
CA ARG A 78 -9.01 -5.94 23.18
C ARG A 78 -8.71 -4.53 22.73
N ILE A 79 -9.59 -3.59 23.05
CA ILE A 79 -9.36 -2.17 22.77
C ILE A 79 -8.23 -1.67 23.67
N LEU A 80 -7.19 -1.14 23.06
CA LEU A 80 -6.08 -0.46 23.74
C LEU A 80 -6.50 0.95 24.14
N TRP A 81 -7.06 1.69 23.18
CA TRP A 81 -7.61 3.02 23.37
C TRP A 81 -8.51 3.41 22.18
N GLN A 82 -9.32 4.45 22.38
CA GLN A 82 -10.16 5.03 21.35
C GLN A 82 -10.11 6.56 21.44
N ARG A 83 -10.01 7.23 20.28
CA ARG A 83 -9.96 8.68 20.16
C ARG A 83 -10.96 9.16 19.12
N GLY A 84 -11.66 10.26 19.42
CA GLY A 84 -12.82 10.70 18.63
C GLY A 84 -14.04 9.82 18.89
N LYS A 85 -15.15 10.14 18.23
CA LYS A 85 -16.40 9.37 18.36
C LYS A 85 -16.81 8.86 16.98
N PRO A 86 -16.98 7.54 16.81
CA PRO A 86 -17.48 6.98 15.56
C PRO A 86 -18.81 7.61 15.17
N ASP A 87 -18.90 8.08 13.94
CA ASP A 87 -20.10 8.60 13.32
C ASP A 87 -20.90 7.45 12.67
N ALA A 88 -22.23 7.63 12.62
CA ALA A 88 -23.14 6.69 11.98
C ALA A 88 -23.20 6.86 10.44
N HIS A 89 -22.76 8.02 9.94
CA HIS A 89 -22.72 8.40 8.53
C HIS A 89 -21.32 8.89 8.11
N PRO A 90 -20.27 8.07 8.31
CA PRO A 90 -18.91 8.42 7.91
C PRO A 90 -18.78 8.50 6.38
N GLY A 91 -17.68 9.10 5.92
CA GLY A 91 -17.23 9.02 4.53
C GLY A 91 -16.91 7.60 4.09
N GLY A 92 -16.51 7.45 2.83
CA GLY A 92 -16.18 6.16 2.22
C GLY A 92 -14.69 6.02 1.91
N PRO A 93 -14.25 4.84 1.45
CA PRO A 93 -12.86 4.59 1.04
C PRO A 93 -12.62 5.02 -0.42
N GLY A 94 -13.07 6.22 -0.81
CA GLY A 94 -12.86 6.78 -2.15
C GLY A 94 -11.60 7.63 -2.29
N SER A 95 -10.94 7.92 -1.17
CA SER A 95 -9.67 8.63 -1.07
C SER A 95 -8.88 8.14 0.15
N ASP A 96 -7.68 8.68 0.34
CA ASP A 96 -6.85 8.36 1.49
C ASP A 96 -7.34 9.00 2.78
N TYR A 97 -6.95 8.38 3.90
CA TYR A 97 -7.15 8.93 5.23
C TYR A 97 -5.80 9.45 5.74
N PRO A 98 -5.74 10.67 6.30
CA PRO A 98 -4.48 11.27 6.74
C PRO A 98 -4.06 10.67 8.08
N VAL A 99 -3.57 9.43 8.04
CA VAL A 99 -3.03 8.66 9.18
C VAL A 99 -1.82 7.85 8.72
N GLN A 100 -0.76 7.80 9.53
CA GLN A 100 0.31 6.81 9.45
C GLN A 100 0.73 6.37 10.86
N ILE A 101 1.36 5.21 10.97
CA ILE A 101 1.96 4.71 12.22
C ILE A 101 3.47 4.69 12.04
N TYR A 102 4.23 5.38 12.88
CA TYR A 102 5.69 5.47 12.76
C TYR A 102 6.33 6.04 14.03
N ASP A 103 7.52 5.56 14.39
CA ASP A 103 8.40 6.15 15.43
C ASP A 103 9.03 7.44 14.89
N ILE A 104 8.30 8.56 15.03
CA ILE A 104 8.68 9.83 14.40
C ILE A 104 9.74 10.58 15.19
N ASP A 105 9.86 10.32 16.49
CA ASP A 105 10.86 10.97 17.35
C ASP A 105 12.08 10.12 17.71
N GLY A 106 12.10 8.85 17.31
CA GLY A 106 13.23 7.92 17.44
C GLY A 106 13.37 7.36 18.85
N ASP A 107 12.29 7.33 19.62
CA ASP A 107 12.30 6.82 21.00
C ASP A 107 12.15 5.28 21.08
N GLY A 108 11.98 4.62 19.93
CA GLY A 108 11.80 3.18 19.79
C GLY A 108 10.33 2.72 19.89
N HIS A 109 9.39 3.66 20.02
CA HIS A 109 7.95 3.39 20.05
C HIS A 109 7.24 4.11 18.91
N ASN A 110 6.26 3.45 18.29
CA ASN A 110 5.51 4.08 17.22
C ASN A 110 4.51 5.11 17.75
N GLU A 111 4.43 6.24 17.05
CA GLU A 111 3.32 7.19 17.14
C GLU A 111 2.27 6.91 16.08
N VAL A 112 1.07 7.45 16.31
CA VAL A 112 0.07 7.68 15.27
C VAL A 112 0.14 9.15 14.85
N LEU A 113 0.51 9.38 13.59
CA LEU A 113 0.52 10.70 12.96
C LEU A 113 -0.80 10.85 12.22
N CYS A 114 -1.62 11.86 12.55
CA CYS A 114 -2.91 12.02 11.88
C CYS A 114 -3.37 13.47 11.73
N VAL A 115 -4.30 13.72 10.81
CA VAL A 115 -5.08 14.97 10.80
C VAL A 115 -6.48 14.75 11.37
N MET A 116 -6.78 15.42 12.48
CA MET A 116 -8.06 15.40 13.19
C MET A 116 -8.40 16.82 13.62
N ASP A 117 -9.67 17.22 13.58
CA ASP A 117 -10.13 18.57 13.94
C ASP A 117 -9.32 19.69 13.25
N LYS A 118 -8.99 19.50 11.97
CA LYS A 118 -8.16 20.41 11.14
C LYS A 118 -6.78 20.75 11.72
N LYS A 119 -6.21 19.84 12.51
CA LYS A 119 -4.85 19.96 13.05
C LYS A 119 -4.06 18.68 12.79
N PHE A 120 -2.75 18.83 12.62
CA PHE A 120 -1.84 17.69 12.58
C PHE A 120 -1.49 17.27 14.00
N HIS A 121 -1.69 16.00 14.32
CA HIS A 121 -1.48 15.42 15.62
C HIS A 121 -0.40 14.35 15.56
N ILE A 122 0.45 14.34 16.59
CA ILE A 122 1.33 13.23 16.92
C ILE A 122 0.81 12.61 18.22
N ILE A 123 0.41 11.35 18.17
CA ILE A 123 -0.26 10.63 19.26
C ILE A 123 0.61 9.44 19.68
N GLU A 124 0.83 9.28 20.98
CA GLU A 124 1.52 8.13 21.57
C GLU A 124 0.76 6.83 21.22
N GLY A 125 1.41 5.92 20.50
CA GLY A 125 0.77 4.71 19.98
C GLY A 125 0.19 3.81 21.06
N SER A 126 0.84 3.70 22.23
CA SER A 126 0.42 2.78 23.29
C SER A 126 -0.79 3.24 24.08
N THR A 127 -1.09 4.55 24.11
CA THR A 127 -2.14 5.11 24.99
C THR A 127 -3.17 6.01 24.30
N GLY A 128 -2.91 6.47 23.06
CA GLY A 128 -3.77 7.42 22.38
C GLY A 128 -3.69 8.86 22.92
N LYS A 129 -2.71 9.15 23.80
CA LYS A 129 -2.44 10.51 24.29
C LYS A 129 -1.75 11.35 23.23
N ILE A 130 -2.15 12.60 23.11
CA ILE A 130 -1.49 13.57 22.23
C ILE A 130 -0.10 13.89 22.81
N LYS A 131 0.96 13.67 22.01
CA LYS A 131 2.32 14.16 22.27
C LYS A 131 2.46 15.60 21.77
N LYS A 132 2.05 15.87 20.52
CA LYS A 132 2.17 17.19 19.87
C LYS A 132 0.97 17.51 18.97
N VAL A 133 0.75 18.81 18.74
CA VAL A 133 -0.29 19.33 17.84
C VAL A 133 0.26 20.52 17.08
N TYR A 134 -0.02 20.58 15.79
CA TYR A 134 0.39 21.66 14.90
C TYR A 134 -0.79 22.15 14.05
N ASP A 135 -0.77 23.44 13.70
CA ASP A 135 -1.68 23.98 12.68
C ASP A 135 -1.25 23.49 11.30
N LEU A 136 -2.22 23.14 10.46
CA LEU A 136 -1.94 22.73 9.09
C LEU A 136 -1.40 23.91 8.28
N PRO A 137 -0.48 23.67 7.32
CA PRO A 137 0.00 24.72 6.42
C PRO A 137 -1.08 25.24 5.46
N SER A 138 -2.17 24.47 5.30
CA SER A 138 -3.35 24.82 4.51
C SER A 138 -4.55 24.04 5.04
N GLU A 139 -5.76 24.60 4.88
CA GLU A 139 -7.02 23.94 5.24
C GLU A 139 -7.18 22.56 4.58
N TYR A 140 -6.57 22.34 3.41
CA TYR A 140 -6.68 21.11 2.62
C TYR A 140 -5.43 20.21 2.68
N ALA A 141 -4.41 20.54 3.50
CA ALA A 141 -3.17 19.77 3.59
C ALA A 141 -3.33 18.49 4.41
N HIS A 142 -4.26 17.63 4.02
CA HIS A 142 -4.66 16.46 4.79
C HIS A 142 -5.25 15.33 3.94
N ASP A 143 -4.83 15.19 2.69
CA ASP A 143 -5.20 14.02 1.87
C ASP A 143 -4.44 12.77 2.31
N CYS A 144 -3.12 12.86 2.39
CA CYS A 144 -2.25 11.83 2.93
C CYS A 144 -1.06 12.45 3.68
N ILE A 145 -0.44 11.63 4.52
CA ILE A 145 0.78 11.94 5.27
C ILE A 145 1.88 11.03 4.72
N MET A 146 3.00 11.62 4.37
CA MET A 146 4.23 10.93 3.94
C MET A 146 5.35 11.29 4.92
N ILE A 147 6.17 10.31 5.28
CA ILE A 147 7.25 10.45 6.26
C ILE A 147 8.56 10.15 5.55
N ALA A 148 9.29 11.20 5.18
CA ALA A 148 10.48 11.16 4.33
C ALA A 148 11.73 11.66 5.09
N ASN A 149 12.90 11.40 4.52
CA ASN A 149 14.18 11.92 4.98
C ASN A 149 14.68 13.03 4.04
N LEU A 150 14.02 14.18 4.02
CA LEU A 150 14.38 15.28 3.10
C LEU A 150 15.63 16.05 3.55
N THR A 151 15.84 16.12 4.86
CA THR A 151 16.91 16.91 5.49
C THR A 151 18.20 16.13 5.77
N GLY A 152 18.22 14.81 5.52
CA GLY A 152 19.41 13.96 5.63
C GLY A 152 19.73 13.52 7.05
N GLY A 153 18.72 13.14 7.84
CA GLY A 153 18.88 12.54 9.16
C GLY A 153 19.19 11.05 9.13
N ASP A 154 19.40 10.45 10.31
CA ASP A 154 19.67 9.01 10.44
C ASP A 154 18.45 8.13 10.07
N PHE A 155 17.25 8.70 10.09
CA PHE A 155 15.98 8.07 9.71
C PHE A 155 14.96 9.15 9.27
N PRO A 156 13.90 8.77 8.53
CA PRO A 156 12.84 9.69 8.12
C PRO A 156 12.16 10.43 9.29
N GLN A 157 12.23 11.76 9.31
CA GLN A 157 11.54 12.60 10.31
C GLN A 157 10.82 13.80 9.70
N ASP A 158 10.97 14.00 8.39
CA ASP A 158 10.34 15.09 7.68
C ASP A 158 8.98 14.65 7.16
N ILE A 159 8.04 15.57 7.14
CA ILE A 159 6.65 15.30 6.78
C ILE A 159 6.37 15.94 5.43
N ILE A 160 5.67 15.22 4.56
CA ILE A 160 5.02 15.82 3.39
C ILE A 160 3.50 15.68 3.58
N LEU A 161 2.79 16.79 3.43
CA LEU A 161 1.34 16.86 3.39
C LEU A 161 0.91 17.32 2.01
N LYS A 162 -0.27 16.89 1.56
CA LYS A 162 -0.83 17.35 0.28
C LYS A 162 -2.33 17.56 0.32
N ASP A 163 -2.81 18.34 -0.65
CA ASP A 163 -4.22 18.37 -1.02
C ASP A 163 -4.53 17.22 -1.99
N ARG A 164 -5.76 17.14 -2.52
CA ARG A 164 -6.16 16.02 -3.38
C ARG A 164 -5.23 15.77 -4.57
N TYR A 165 -4.78 16.80 -5.31
CA TYR A 165 -4.10 16.57 -6.60
C TYR A 165 -3.13 17.67 -7.05
N LYS A 166 -3.03 18.81 -6.36
CA LYS A 166 -2.42 20.02 -6.91
C LYS A 166 -1.27 20.58 -6.10
N GLN A 167 -1.29 20.44 -4.79
CA GLN A 167 -0.37 21.13 -3.90
C GLN A 167 0.17 20.19 -2.84
N MET A 168 1.48 20.25 -2.61
CA MET A 168 2.16 19.61 -1.48
C MET A 168 2.99 20.63 -0.70
N TRP A 169 3.18 20.32 0.57
CA TRP A 169 3.98 21.06 1.53
C TRP A 169 4.94 20.06 2.16
N ALA A 170 6.21 20.42 2.26
CA ALA A 170 7.21 19.66 3.02
C ALA A 170 7.59 20.43 4.29
N MET A 171 7.68 19.71 5.40
CA MET A 171 7.98 20.25 6.72
C MET A 171 9.07 19.42 7.34
N ASN A 172 9.97 20.07 8.09
CA ASN A 172 10.98 19.35 8.85
C ASN A 172 10.39 18.68 10.11
N ARG A 173 11.23 17.94 10.86
CA ARG A 173 10.90 17.34 12.17
C ARG A 173 10.27 18.26 13.22
N ASP A 174 10.51 19.57 13.12
CA ASP A 174 9.94 20.59 14.02
C ASP A 174 8.66 21.21 13.45
N PHE A 175 8.15 20.65 12.36
CA PHE A 175 6.97 21.08 11.61
C PHE A 175 7.12 22.48 10.97
N GLN A 176 8.37 22.89 10.67
CA GLN A 176 8.66 24.12 9.95
C GLN A 176 8.69 23.84 8.45
N MET A 177 8.06 24.71 7.66
CA MET A 177 8.02 24.57 6.20
C MET A 177 9.42 24.59 5.60
N LEU A 178 9.76 23.55 4.84
CA LEU A 178 10.97 23.46 4.02
C LEU A 178 10.70 24.07 2.64
N TRP A 179 9.68 23.53 1.95
CA TRP A 179 9.30 23.96 0.60
C TRP A 179 7.84 23.61 0.30
N THR A 180 7.32 24.16 -0.79
CA THR A 180 5.99 23.81 -1.32
C THR A 180 6.09 23.54 -2.81
N TYR A 181 5.36 22.56 -3.30
CA TYR A 181 5.32 22.24 -4.72
C TYR A 181 3.88 22.23 -5.24
N LYS A 182 3.69 22.71 -6.47
CA LYS A 182 2.41 22.75 -7.17
C LYS A 182 2.53 22.08 -8.53
N GLY A 183 1.77 21.02 -8.75
CA GLY A 183 1.86 20.20 -9.95
C GLY A 183 0.72 19.19 -10.03
N ASN A 184 0.93 18.12 -10.78
CA ASN A 184 0.01 16.99 -10.84
C ASN A 184 0.55 15.87 -9.94
N ILE A 185 0.18 15.90 -8.66
CA ILE A 185 0.86 15.12 -7.62
C ILE A 185 0.34 13.68 -7.47
N GLY A 186 -0.68 13.31 -8.27
CA GLY A 186 -1.29 11.98 -8.20
C GLY A 186 -1.96 11.66 -6.87
N HIS A 187 -2.19 10.37 -6.66
CA HIS A 187 -2.83 9.84 -5.46
C HIS A 187 -1.88 9.82 -4.25
N PHE A 188 -0.69 9.25 -4.42
CA PHE A 188 0.32 9.17 -3.37
C PHE A 188 1.72 9.35 -3.99
N PRO A 189 2.37 10.51 -3.81
CA PRO A 189 3.78 10.69 -4.14
C PRO A 189 4.65 9.67 -3.44
N TRP A 190 5.70 9.21 -4.10
CA TRP A 190 6.65 8.28 -3.51
C TRP A 190 8.00 8.95 -3.31
N PHE A 191 8.68 8.62 -2.22
CA PHE A 191 9.93 9.26 -1.81
C PHE A 191 11.00 8.20 -1.54
N PHE A 192 12.22 8.44 -2.00
CA PHE A 192 13.33 7.48 -1.95
C PHE A 192 14.66 8.17 -2.24
N ASP A 193 15.74 7.70 -1.61
CA ASP A 193 17.11 8.14 -1.87
C ASP A 193 17.65 7.49 -3.15
N PHE A 194 17.47 8.15 -4.30
CA PHE A 194 17.82 7.57 -5.60
C PHE A 194 19.30 7.72 -5.94
N ASP A 195 19.96 8.76 -5.42
CA ASP A 195 21.37 9.06 -5.70
C ASP A 195 22.33 8.64 -4.58
N GLY A 196 21.81 8.17 -3.44
CA GLY A 196 22.57 7.68 -2.32
C GLY A 196 23.19 8.77 -1.45
N ASP A 197 22.70 10.02 -1.53
CA ASP A 197 23.21 11.14 -0.73
C ASP A 197 22.67 11.15 0.72
N GLY A 198 21.76 10.23 1.04
CA GLY A 198 21.12 10.09 2.34
C GLY A 198 19.87 10.95 2.49
N ARG A 199 19.41 11.63 1.43
CA ARG A 199 18.16 12.37 1.38
C ARG A 199 17.21 11.75 0.36
N ASP A 200 15.91 11.80 0.66
CA ASP A 200 14.91 11.29 -0.26
C ASP A 200 14.57 12.32 -1.35
N GLU A 201 14.68 11.94 -2.62
CA GLU A 201 13.97 12.59 -3.72
C GLU A 201 12.48 12.20 -3.69
N VAL A 202 11.64 12.95 -4.41
CA VAL A 202 10.18 12.73 -4.43
C VAL A 202 9.66 12.61 -5.86
N MET A 203 9.09 11.45 -6.19
CA MET A 203 8.24 11.28 -7.36
C MET A 203 6.83 11.79 -7.06
N ALA A 204 6.59 13.06 -7.39
CA ALA A 204 5.34 13.78 -7.20
C ALA A 204 4.39 13.58 -8.39
N GLY A 205 3.75 12.41 -8.44
CA GLY A 205 2.90 12.03 -9.56
C GLY A 205 3.72 11.74 -10.82
N TYR A 206 3.80 12.71 -11.72
CA TYR A 206 4.64 12.62 -12.94
C TYR A 206 5.87 13.53 -12.92
N ASP A 207 6.05 14.32 -11.86
CA ASP A 207 7.20 15.20 -11.69
C ASP A 207 8.19 14.58 -10.69
N PHE A 208 9.47 14.53 -11.04
CA PHE A 208 10.52 14.08 -10.14
C PHE A 208 11.21 15.29 -9.50
N LEU A 209 11.22 15.34 -8.17
CA LEU A 209 11.69 16.47 -7.37
C LEU A 209 12.94 16.06 -6.59
N SER A 210 13.88 17.00 -6.43
CA SER A 210 14.97 16.87 -5.46
C SER A 210 14.44 16.87 -4.02
N ALA A 211 15.27 16.47 -3.05
CA ALA A 211 14.98 16.61 -1.63
C ALA A 211 14.64 18.06 -1.19
N ASP A 212 15.13 19.05 -1.94
CA ASP A 212 14.88 20.49 -1.72
C ASP A 212 13.59 20.99 -2.43
N GLY A 213 12.83 20.10 -3.07
CA GLY A 213 11.56 20.41 -3.73
C GLY A 213 11.70 21.03 -5.13
N GLU A 214 12.91 21.01 -5.70
CA GLU A 214 13.14 21.49 -7.07
C GLU A 214 12.75 20.42 -8.07
N LYS A 215 11.92 20.77 -9.06
CA LYS A 215 11.61 19.84 -10.13
C LYS A 215 12.83 19.62 -11.03
N LEU A 216 13.29 18.38 -11.12
CA LEU A 216 14.40 17.96 -11.96
C LEU A 216 13.92 17.57 -13.36
N TRP A 217 12.87 16.76 -13.45
CA TRP A 217 12.29 16.32 -14.71
C TRP A 217 10.81 15.92 -14.56
N SER A 218 10.15 15.65 -15.68
CA SER A 218 8.76 15.17 -15.75
C SER A 218 8.66 13.99 -16.72
N CYS A 219 7.80 13.02 -16.43
CA CYS A 219 7.46 11.99 -17.42
C CYS A 219 6.88 12.64 -18.69
N ALA A 220 7.15 12.03 -19.84
CA ALA A 220 6.69 12.53 -21.13
C ALA A 220 5.36 11.89 -21.54
N ASN A 221 4.48 12.68 -22.18
CA ASN A 221 3.27 12.19 -22.85
C ASN A 221 2.38 11.28 -21.95
N LEU A 222 2.11 11.72 -20.72
CA LEU A 222 1.15 11.08 -19.83
C LEU A 222 -0.07 11.98 -19.65
N GLU A 223 -1.24 11.36 -19.70
CA GLU A 223 -2.52 12.01 -19.43
C GLU A 223 -2.97 11.70 -17.99
N ASP A 224 -4.05 12.36 -17.56
CA ASP A 224 -4.62 12.21 -16.21
C ASP A 224 -3.56 12.38 -15.12
N HIS A 225 -3.47 11.48 -14.15
CA HIS A 225 -2.58 11.55 -12.98
C HIS A 225 -2.00 10.17 -12.67
N ALA A 226 -0.89 10.12 -11.93
CA ALA A 226 -0.34 8.86 -11.45
C ALA A 226 -1.26 8.24 -10.38
N ASP A 227 -1.68 7.01 -10.60
CA ASP A 227 -2.48 6.26 -9.63
C ASP A 227 -1.59 5.53 -8.63
N CYS A 228 -0.46 4.97 -9.07
CA CYS A 228 0.49 4.29 -8.20
C CYS A 228 1.93 4.46 -8.71
N ILE A 229 2.88 4.41 -7.78
CA ILE A 229 4.31 4.57 -8.05
C ILE A 229 5.04 3.47 -7.28
N TRP A 230 5.92 2.76 -7.97
CA TRP A 230 6.77 1.72 -7.41
C TRP A 230 8.23 1.96 -7.76
N ILE A 231 9.11 1.57 -6.84
CA ILE A 231 10.56 1.66 -7.00
C ILE A 231 11.15 0.27 -6.82
N GLY A 232 12.08 -0.12 -7.68
CA GLY A 232 12.77 -1.40 -7.57
C GLY A 232 13.92 -1.52 -8.54
N ASN A 233 14.87 -2.42 -8.27
CA ASN A 233 15.80 -2.89 -9.30
C ASN A 233 15.10 -3.90 -10.22
N VAL A 234 14.20 -3.38 -11.06
CA VAL A 234 13.33 -4.16 -11.95
C VAL A 234 14.13 -4.93 -12.98
N ASN A 235 15.06 -4.26 -13.65
CA ASN A 235 15.91 -4.87 -14.66
C ASN A 235 17.40 -4.67 -14.34
N PRO A 236 18.02 -5.63 -13.64
CA PRO A 236 19.41 -5.51 -13.21
C PRO A 236 20.41 -5.55 -14.38
N ASP A 237 19.99 -6.00 -15.57
CA ASP A 237 20.86 -5.99 -16.76
C ASP A 237 20.99 -4.59 -17.37
N LEU A 238 20.04 -3.68 -17.10
CA LEU A 238 20.06 -2.30 -17.59
C LEU A 238 20.84 -1.38 -16.68
N SER A 239 20.72 -1.57 -15.37
CA SER A 239 21.29 -0.69 -14.36
C SER A 239 21.31 -1.37 -13.00
N ASP A 240 22.36 -1.10 -12.22
CA ASP A 240 22.39 -1.45 -10.79
C ASP A 240 21.58 -0.45 -9.94
N HIS A 241 21.10 0.66 -10.53
CA HIS A 241 20.27 1.66 -9.87
C HIS A 241 18.79 1.28 -9.89
N TYR A 242 18.05 1.65 -8.85
CA TYR A 242 16.60 1.54 -8.80
C TYR A 242 15.92 2.28 -9.97
N GLN A 243 14.84 1.68 -10.47
CA GLN A 243 13.98 2.23 -11.51
C GLN A 243 12.59 2.54 -10.95
N ILE A 244 11.89 3.46 -11.62
CA ILE A 244 10.58 3.99 -11.20
C ILE A 244 9.52 3.44 -12.15
N VAL A 245 8.59 2.63 -11.64
CA VAL A 245 7.44 2.12 -12.40
C VAL A 245 6.19 2.88 -11.96
N ILE A 246 5.47 3.44 -12.93
CA ILE A 246 4.32 4.30 -12.66
C ILE A 246 3.10 3.72 -13.37
N GLY A 247 2.00 3.56 -12.63
CA GLY A 247 0.69 3.22 -13.15
C GLY A 247 -0.23 4.44 -13.22
N GLY A 248 -1.12 4.45 -14.21
CA GLY A 248 -2.04 5.56 -14.51
C GLY A 248 -2.73 5.34 -15.85
N SER A 249 -2.69 6.33 -16.74
CA SER A 249 -3.24 6.19 -18.11
C SER A 249 -2.53 5.11 -18.94
N VAL A 250 -1.26 4.86 -18.65
CA VAL A 250 -0.41 3.79 -19.19
C VAL A 250 0.52 3.30 -18.07
N THR A 251 1.22 2.19 -18.28
CA THR A 251 2.31 1.78 -17.38
C THR A 251 3.65 2.14 -18.01
N VAL A 252 4.51 2.84 -17.29
CA VAL A 252 5.83 3.26 -17.77
C VAL A 252 6.91 2.92 -16.76
N MET A 253 8.14 2.76 -17.24
CA MET A 253 9.33 2.67 -16.40
C MET A 253 10.35 3.72 -16.81
N TYR A 254 10.90 4.40 -15.80
CA TYR A 254 11.93 5.43 -15.94
C TYR A 254 13.14 5.08 -15.08
N ASP A 255 14.33 5.54 -15.49
CA ASP A 255 15.44 5.71 -14.55
C ASP A 255 15.30 7.02 -13.75
N HIS A 256 16.09 7.18 -12.69
CA HIS A 256 16.06 8.40 -11.86
C HIS A 256 16.63 9.64 -12.58
N TYR A 257 17.26 9.49 -13.74
CA TYR A 257 17.73 10.60 -14.58
C TYR A 257 16.64 11.13 -15.53
N GLY A 258 15.46 10.50 -15.55
CA GLY A 258 14.33 10.89 -16.39
C GLY A 258 14.33 10.27 -17.78
N THR A 259 15.13 9.22 -18.01
CA THR A 259 15.08 8.43 -19.25
C THR A 259 13.94 7.43 -19.17
N GLU A 260 12.98 7.51 -20.09
CA GLU A 260 11.97 6.45 -20.26
C GLU A 260 12.63 5.19 -20.82
N ILE A 261 12.54 4.09 -20.08
CA ILE A 261 13.11 2.79 -20.47
C ILE A 261 12.11 2.03 -21.35
N TRP A 262 10.84 1.97 -20.93
CA TRP A 262 9.77 1.36 -21.70
C TRP A 262 8.40 1.93 -21.34
N ARG A 263 7.43 1.67 -22.22
CA ARG A 263 6.03 2.03 -22.07
C ARG A 263 5.12 0.88 -22.49
N TYR A 264 4.17 0.55 -21.64
CA TYR A 264 3.11 -0.42 -21.89
C TYR A 264 1.76 0.31 -22.01
N GLU A 265 1.21 0.30 -23.23
CA GLU A 265 -0.08 0.90 -23.59
C GLU A 265 -1.20 -0.15 -23.74
N GLY A 266 -0.96 -1.37 -23.26
CA GLY A 266 -1.92 -2.47 -23.38
C GLY A 266 -3.09 -2.38 -22.40
N SER A 267 -3.03 -1.48 -21.40
CA SER A 267 -4.11 -1.19 -20.44
C SER A 267 -4.91 0.06 -20.81
N ILE A 268 -6.17 0.11 -20.39
CA ILE A 268 -7.00 1.33 -20.44
C ILE A 268 -6.63 2.27 -19.30
N GLU A 269 -6.43 1.74 -18.09
CA GLU A 269 -5.97 2.48 -16.91
C GLU A 269 -5.36 1.48 -15.94
N SER A 270 -4.04 1.55 -15.76
CA SER A 270 -3.27 0.73 -14.84
C SER A 270 -3.31 1.33 -13.44
N GLN A 271 -4.47 1.25 -12.79
CA GLN A 271 -4.67 1.92 -11.49
C GLN A 271 -3.72 1.39 -10.41
N HIS A 272 -3.48 0.08 -10.39
CA HIS A 272 -2.55 -0.54 -9.46
C HIS A 272 -1.50 -1.30 -10.25
N VAL A 273 -0.25 -1.12 -9.87
CA VAL A 273 0.86 -1.99 -10.22
C VAL A 273 1.55 -2.45 -8.95
N SER A 274 2.30 -3.54 -9.03
CA SER A 274 3.12 -4.04 -7.94
C SER A 274 4.31 -4.79 -8.49
N LEU A 275 5.49 -4.51 -7.94
CA LEU A 275 6.74 -5.17 -8.32
C LEU A 275 6.92 -6.42 -7.47
N GLY A 276 7.32 -7.52 -8.10
CA GLY A 276 7.61 -8.74 -7.38
C GLY A 276 8.39 -9.74 -8.22
N LYS A 277 9.06 -10.66 -7.55
CA LYS A 277 9.66 -11.83 -8.18
C LYS A 277 8.62 -12.95 -8.27
N PHE A 278 7.74 -12.85 -9.28
CA PHE A 278 6.63 -13.79 -9.48
C PHE A 278 6.97 -15.01 -10.35
N ARG A 279 8.04 -14.93 -11.15
CA ARG A 279 8.49 -16.00 -12.05
C ARG A 279 10.00 -16.18 -11.99
N ASP A 280 10.43 -17.41 -11.76
CA ASP A 280 11.84 -17.82 -11.76
C ASP A 280 12.41 -17.94 -13.19
N ASP A 281 11.56 -18.29 -14.15
CA ASP A 281 11.93 -18.47 -15.55
C ASP A 281 12.16 -17.17 -16.33
N LEU A 282 11.90 -16.01 -15.71
CA LEU A 282 12.12 -14.69 -16.29
C LEU A 282 13.21 -13.92 -15.53
N PRO A 283 14.05 -13.12 -16.21
CA PRO A 283 15.02 -12.26 -15.54
C PRO A 283 14.32 -11.08 -14.84
N GLY A 284 15.02 -10.51 -13.85
CA GLY A 284 14.55 -9.33 -13.12
C GLY A 284 13.23 -9.55 -12.38
N LEU A 285 12.61 -8.43 -11.99
CA LEU A 285 11.29 -8.37 -11.39
C LEU A 285 10.21 -8.35 -12.47
N GLN A 286 9.01 -8.79 -12.09
CA GLN A 286 7.82 -8.67 -12.91
C GLN A 286 6.92 -7.58 -12.34
N ILE A 287 6.07 -7.02 -13.21
CA ILE A 287 5.12 -5.97 -12.86
C ILE A 287 3.73 -6.58 -12.94
N ALA A 288 3.17 -6.94 -11.79
CA ALA A 288 1.76 -7.31 -11.71
C ALA A 288 0.93 -6.03 -11.76
N GLY A 289 -0.16 -6.04 -12.50
CA GLY A 289 -0.97 -4.85 -12.71
C GLY A 289 -2.46 -5.14 -12.76
N LEU A 290 -3.25 -4.09 -12.56
CA LEU A 290 -4.70 -4.12 -12.70
C LEU A 290 -5.12 -3.10 -13.74
N ASP A 291 -5.81 -3.57 -14.78
CA ASP A 291 -6.42 -2.72 -15.80
C ASP A 291 -7.91 -2.50 -15.54
N ARG A 292 -8.35 -1.23 -15.47
CA ARG A 292 -9.77 -0.86 -15.41
C ARG A 292 -10.40 -0.82 -16.82
N ILE A 293 -10.74 -2.01 -17.31
CA ILE A 293 -11.30 -2.24 -18.66
C ILE A 293 -12.62 -1.48 -18.88
N ILE A 294 -13.53 -1.49 -17.90
CA ILE A 294 -14.80 -0.75 -17.93
C ILE A 294 -14.98 -0.05 -16.58
N ARG A 295 -14.98 1.28 -16.59
CA ARG A 295 -15.19 2.11 -15.40
C ARG A 295 -16.65 2.08 -14.91
N GLY A 296 -16.85 2.04 -13.59
CA GLY A 296 -18.15 2.28 -12.93
C GLY A 296 -18.76 1.08 -12.21
N ASN A 297 -19.63 1.30 -11.23
CA ASN A 297 -20.09 0.25 -10.30
C ASN A 297 -20.96 -0.86 -10.92
N GLU A 298 -21.94 -0.53 -11.76
CA GLU A 298 -22.97 -1.52 -12.17
C GLU A 298 -22.48 -2.51 -13.24
N ASN A 299 -21.64 -2.02 -14.15
CA ASN A 299 -21.08 -2.77 -15.28
C ASN A 299 -19.54 -2.82 -15.24
N GLY A 300 -18.97 -2.46 -14.09
CA GLY A 300 -17.54 -2.38 -13.89
C GLY A 300 -16.85 -3.68 -14.20
N LYS A 301 -15.72 -3.56 -14.90
CA LYS A 301 -14.87 -4.68 -15.26
C LYS A 301 -13.41 -4.26 -15.16
N ASP A 302 -12.64 -4.98 -14.36
CA ASP A 302 -11.19 -4.89 -14.28
C ASP A 302 -10.55 -6.24 -14.62
N GLY A 303 -9.24 -6.27 -14.82
CA GLY A 303 -8.51 -7.50 -15.09
C GLY A 303 -7.04 -7.38 -14.73
N LEU A 304 -6.48 -8.44 -14.19
CA LEU A 304 -5.06 -8.51 -13.88
C LEU A 304 -4.21 -8.58 -15.16
N PHE A 305 -2.98 -8.12 -15.11
CA PHE A 305 -1.96 -8.38 -16.12
C PHE A 305 -0.59 -8.59 -15.47
N LEU A 306 0.35 -9.14 -16.22
CA LEU A 306 1.73 -9.27 -15.80
C LEU A 306 2.66 -8.87 -16.95
N LEU A 307 3.61 -7.98 -16.64
CA LEU A 307 4.70 -7.60 -17.54
C LEU A 307 6.03 -8.20 -17.05
N ASP A 308 6.92 -8.47 -17.99
CA ASP A 308 8.33 -8.73 -17.67
C ASP A 308 9.11 -7.43 -17.38
N ALA A 309 10.38 -7.56 -16.98
CA ALA A 309 11.26 -6.44 -16.65
C ALA A 309 11.50 -5.45 -17.81
N ASN A 310 11.14 -5.82 -19.05
CA ASN A 310 11.26 -4.99 -20.24
C ASN A 310 9.91 -4.40 -20.68
N GLY A 311 8.88 -4.49 -19.83
CA GLY A 311 7.55 -3.95 -20.12
C GLY A 311 6.74 -4.79 -21.11
N LYS A 312 7.17 -6.02 -21.42
CA LYS A 312 6.45 -6.90 -22.33
C LYS A 312 5.37 -7.67 -21.59
N GLU A 313 4.15 -7.66 -22.12
CA GLU A 313 3.05 -8.45 -21.59
C GLU A 313 3.35 -9.96 -21.67
N ILE A 314 3.27 -10.62 -20.51
CA ILE A 314 3.37 -12.08 -20.37
C ILE A 314 1.97 -12.69 -20.47
N TRP A 315 1.02 -12.10 -19.74
CA TRP A 315 -0.39 -12.46 -19.80
C TRP A 315 -1.27 -11.30 -19.35
N LYS A 316 -2.54 -11.38 -19.76
CA LYS A 316 -3.61 -10.49 -19.32
C LYS A 316 -4.88 -11.30 -19.07
N GLU A 317 -5.51 -11.06 -17.93
CA GLU A 317 -6.71 -11.74 -17.49
C GLU A 317 -7.87 -11.43 -18.42
N ASP A 318 -8.46 -12.48 -18.98
CA ASP A 318 -9.79 -12.40 -19.58
C ASP A 318 -10.87 -12.51 -18.49
N ARG A 319 -11.06 -11.41 -17.74
CA ARG A 319 -11.97 -11.35 -16.59
C ARG A 319 -13.39 -11.75 -17.02
N LYS A 320 -14.00 -12.69 -16.32
CA LYS A 320 -15.37 -13.16 -16.61
C LYS A 320 -16.44 -12.64 -15.65
N THR A 321 -16.04 -12.16 -14.49
CA THR A 321 -16.94 -11.62 -13.47
C THR A 321 -16.97 -10.09 -13.50
N LYS A 322 -17.97 -9.50 -12.85
CA LYS A 322 -18.04 -8.04 -12.62
C LYS A 322 -17.08 -7.63 -11.50
N GLY A 323 -16.72 -6.36 -11.46
CA GLY A 323 -15.82 -5.75 -10.47
C GLY A 323 -14.92 -4.73 -11.15
N TRP A 324 -14.60 -3.61 -10.49
CA TRP A 324 -13.72 -2.58 -11.06
C TRP A 324 -12.84 -1.86 -10.02
N LEU A 325 -12.90 -2.35 -8.77
CA LEU A 325 -12.18 -1.80 -7.62
C LEU A 325 -11.28 -2.88 -7.01
N THR A 326 -10.79 -3.82 -7.82
CA THR A 326 -9.77 -4.75 -7.37
C THR A 326 -8.58 -3.94 -6.84
N ILE A 327 -8.00 -4.39 -5.74
CA ILE A 327 -6.71 -3.89 -5.27
C ILE A 327 -5.72 -5.05 -5.35
N ILE A 328 -4.51 -4.74 -5.80
CA ILE A 328 -3.43 -5.73 -5.87
C ILE A 328 -2.19 -5.25 -5.13
N GLU A 329 -1.52 -6.19 -4.49
CA GLU A 329 -0.27 -6.00 -3.78
C GLU A 329 0.62 -7.23 -3.95
N THR A 330 1.94 -7.03 -3.96
CA THR A 330 2.93 -8.10 -3.82
C THR A 330 2.89 -8.62 -2.39
N MET A 331 2.75 -9.94 -2.26
CA MET A 331 2.82 -10.63 -0.98
C MET A 331 4.01 -11.58 -0.96
N SER A 332 4.99 -11.27 -0.13
CA SER A 332 6.20 -12.05 0.06
C SER A 332 6.11 -12.87 1.35
N ASN A 333 6.87 -13.95 1.46
CA ASN A 333 7.00 -14.73 2.70
C ASN A 333 5.65 -15.20 3.28
N TRP A 334 4.63 -15.44 2.47
CA TRP A 334 3.39 -16.07 2.95
C TRP A 334 3.70 -17.46 3.48
N ASP A 335 4.46 -18.25 2.74
CA ASP A 335 4.89 -19.60 3.09
C ASP A 335 6.38 -19.82 2.74
N ASP A 336 6.83 -21.08 2.63
CA ASP A 336 8.22 -21.40 2.30
C ASP A 336 8.55 -21.25 0.80
N HIS A 337 7.60 -20.82 -0.01
CA HIS A 337 7.82 -20.59 -1.43
C HIS A 337 8.73 -19.37 -1.62
N HIS A 338 9.72 -19.51 -2.51
CA HIS A 338 10.76 -18.49 -2.72
C HIS A 338 10.34 -17.35 -3.67
N LEU A 339 9.23 -17.50 -4.39
CA LEU A 339 8.63 -16.47 -5.23
C LEU A 339 7.50 -15.78 -4.49
N ASP A 340 7.28 -14.53 -4.82
CA ASP A 340 6.16 -13.75 -4.32
C ASP A 340 4.82 -14.21 -4.93
N TYR A 341 3.74 -13.80 -4.27
CA TYR A 341 2.38 -13.95 -4.75
C TYR A 341 1.76 -12.60 -5.09
N ILE A 342 0.85 -12.61 -6.07
CA ILE A 342 -0.02 -11.47 -6.37
C ILE A 342 -1.26 -11.62 -5.48
N LEU A 343 -1.36 -10.81 -4.43
CA LEU A 343 -2.56 -10.71 -3.62
C LEU A 343 -3.56 -9.81 -4.33
N ALA A 344 -4.76 -10.32 -4.63
CA ALA A 344 -5.83 -9.53 -5.22
C ALA A 344 -7.10 -9.61 -4.38
N TYR A 345 -7.67 -8.47 -3.99
CA TYR A 345 -8.85 -8.35 -3.14
C TYR A 345 -9.80 -7.26 -3.64
N ARG A 346 -10.99 -7.13 -3.04
CA ARG A 346 -12.08 -6.26 -3.55
C ARG A 346 -12.45 -6.53 -5.01
N ARG A 347 -12.28 -7.79 -5.43
CA ARG A 347 -12.39 -8.23 -6.84
C ARG A 347 -13.79 -8.10 -7.44
N GLY A 348 -14.82 -8.02 -6.60
CA GLY A 348 -16.22 -8.00 -7.04
C GLY A 348 -16.68 -9.33 -7.64
N GLY A 349 -17.98 -9.39 -7.98
CA GLY A 349 -18.56 -10.53 -8.70
C GLY A 349 -18.50 -11.86 -7.94
N GLY A 350 -18.44 -11.83 -6.61
CA GLY A 350 -18.36 -13.02 -5.75
C GLY A 350 -16.96 -13.65 -5.70
N VAL A 351 -15.93 -12.94 -6.13
CA VAL A 351 -14.54 -13.40 -6.03
C VAL A 351 -13.91 -12.84 -4.76
N ASN A 352 -13.63 -13.72 -3.81
CA ASN A 352 -12.98 -13.37 -2.55
C ASN A 352 -11.49 -13.03 -2.76
N PRO A 353 -10.83 -12.39 -1.77
CA PRO A 353 -9.39 -12.23 -1.74
C PRO A 353 -8.66 -13.53 -2.08
N THR A 354 -7.66 -13.44 -2.96
CA THR A 354 -6.99 -14.61 -3.54
C THR A 354 -5.52 -14.29 -3.76
N LEU A 355 -4.63 -15.23 -3.42
CA LEU A 355 -3.24 -15.24 -3.84
C LEU A 355 -3.11 -15.96 -5.18
N TYR A 356 -2.47 -15.30 -6.14
CA TYR A 356 -2.13 -15.86 -7.44
C TYR A 356 -0.61 -16.00 -7.59
N ASP A 357 -0.17 -17.04 -8.30
CA ASP A 357 1.22 -17.15 -8.75
C ASP A 357 1.48 -16.30 -10.02
N GLY A 358 2.74 -16.22 -10.46
CA GLY A 358 3.12 -15.54 -11.70
C GLY A 358 2.57 -16.14 -12.99
N TYR A 359 1.85 -17.27 -12.93
CA TYR A 359 1.14 -17.89 -14.06
C TYR A 359 -0.37 -17.64 -13.99
N MET A 360 -0.82 -16.80 -13.04
CA MET A 360 -2.22 -16.49 -12.80
C MET A 360 -3.04 -17.68 -12.27
N ASN A 361 -2.39 -18.73 -11.75
CA ASN A 361 -3.10 -19.79 -11.04
C ASN A 361 -3.47 -19.29 -9.64
N SER A 362 -4.69 -19.60 -9.18
CA SER A 362 -5.04 -19.40 -7.79
C SER A 362 -4.28 -20.41 -6.92
N VAL A 363 -3.47 -19.90 -6.00
CA VAL A 363 -2.71 -20.67 -5.02
C VAL A 363 -3.56 -20.92 -3.77
N LEU A 364 -4.25 -19.87 -3.35
CA LEU A 364 -5.06 -19.81 -2.15
C LEU A 364 -6.18 -18.79 -2.35
N GLN A 365 -7.42 -19.16 -2.01
CA GLN A 365 -8.53 -18.22 -1.90
C GLN A 365 -9.03 -18.19 -0.46
N PHE A 366 -9.17 -16.99 0.10
CA PHE A 366 -9.67 -16.81 1.45
C PHE A 366 -11.20 -16.92 1.51
N PRO A 367 -11.77 -17.38 2.64
CA PRO A 367 -13.20 -17.66 2.71
C PRO A 367 -14.08 -16.40 2.92
N GLU A 368 -13.52 -15.28 3.36
CA GLU A 368 -14.25 -14.02 3.58
C GLU A 368 -13.99 -13.01 2.48
N ASP A 369 -15.01 -12.18 2.20
CA ASP A 369 -14.87 -10.96 1.41
C ASP A 369 -14.62 -9.76 2.34
N GLY A 370 -13.84 -8.79 1.87
CA GLY A 370 -13.46 -7.62 2.66
C GLY A 370 -12.29 -6.84 2.09
N TYR A 371 -11.87 -5.84 2.85
CA TYR A 371 -10.55 -5.22 2.69
C TYR A 371 -9.50 -6.11 3.32
N VAL A 372 -8.26 -5.97 2.86
CA VAL A 372 -7.14 -6.80 3.27
C VAL A 372 -6.01 -5.94 3.79
N VAL A 373 -5.37 -6.38 4.86
CA VAL A 373 -4.03 -5.94 5.25
C VAL A 373 -3.16 -7.18 5.43
N HIS A 374 -1.89 -7.10 5.08
CA HIS A 374 -0.92 -8.15 5.34
C HIS A 374 0.36 -7.58 5.97
N ALA A 375 0.96 -8.35 6.87
CA ALA A 375 2.23 -8.06 7.54
C ALA A 375 2.69 -9.29 8.33
N ASP A 376 3.96 -9.38 8.71
CA ASP A 376 4.39 -10.34 9.76
C ASP A 376 3.90 -9.84 11.13
N LEU A 377 2.71 -10.28 11.56
CA LEU A 377 2.06 -9.77 12.77
C LEU A 377 2.78 -10.19 14.06
N PHE A 378 3.53 -11.30 14.02
CA PHE A 378 4.08 -11.96 15.20
C PHE A 378 5.63 -12.01 15.22
N ARG A 379 6.31 -11.41 14.24
CA ARG A 379 7.77 -11.56 14.01
C ARG A 379 8.21 -13.00 13.78
N SER A 380 7.37 -13.72 13.05
CA SER A 380 7.57 -15.12 12.69
C SER A 380 8.50 -15.30 11.50
N GLY A 381 8.75 -14.23 10.73
CA GLY A 381 9.37 -14.28 9.41
C GLY A 381 8.39 -14.61 8.28
N TYR A 382 7.12 -14.88 8.60
CA TYR A 382 6.06 -15.10 7.62
C TYR A 382 5.01 -14.02 7.72
N GLU A 383 4.52 -13.57 6.58
CA GLU A 383 3.39 -12.66 6.54
C GLU A 383 2.08 -13.36 6.92
N ASN A 384 1.18 -12.59 7.51
CA ASN A 384 -0.17 -12.97 7.85
C ASN A 384 -1.14 -12.06 7.11
N VAL A 385 -2.34 -12.55 6.85
CA VAL A 385 -3.40 -11.81 6.18
C VAL A 385 -4.52 -11.51 7.15
N ILE A 386 -4.97 -10.27 7.21
CA ILE A 386 -6.18 -9.86 7.92
C ILE A 386 -7.21 -9.44 6.88
N ILE A 387 -8.33 -10.15 6.81
CA ILE A 387 -9.49 -9.75 6.01
C ILE A 387 -10.52 -9.14 6.94
N TYR A 388 -10.98 -7.93 6.63
CA TYR A 388 -11.88 -7.21 7.52
C TYR A 388 -13.02 -6.50 6.81
N ASN A 389 -14.08 -6.27 7.58
CA ASN A 389 -15.22 -5.42 7.26
C ASN A 389 -15.58 -4.59 8.50
N ASP A 390 -16.67 -3.82 8.44
CA ASP A 390 -17.13 -2.95 9.53
C ASP A 390 -17.34 -3.66 10.88
N LEU A 391 -17.52 -4.98 10.88
CA LEU A 391 -17.89 -5.73 12.08
C LEU A 391 -16.79 -6.67 12.55
N ASN A 392 -16.02 -7.27 11.64
CA ASN A 392 -15.09 -8.33 12.01
C ASN A 392 -13.78 -8.25 11.23
N ALA A 393 -12.71 -8.67 11.88
CA ALA A 393 -11.45 -9.03 11.24
C ALA A 393 -11.17 -10.54 11.40
N TYR A 394 -10.64 -11.15 10.35
CA TYR A 394 -10.28 -12.56 10.28
C TYR A 394 -8.79 -12.64 9.97
N MET A 395 -8.00 -13.20 10.89
CA MET A 395 -6.56 -13.29 10.75
C MET A 395 -6.14 -14.68 10.28
N TYR A 396 -5.29 -14.73 9.26
CA TYR A 396 -4.85 -15.94 8.59
C TYR A 396 -3.35 -16.07 8.54
N ALA A 397 -2.87 -17.31 8.63
CA ALA A 397 -1.47 -17.66 8.39
C ALA A 397 -1.36 -18.91 7.52
N SER A 398 -0.19 -19.09 6.91
CA SER A 398 0.17 -20.32 6.20
C SER A 398 0.52 -21.48 7.15
N LYS A 399 0.92 -21.16 8.39
CA LYS A 399 1.38 -22.11 9.41
C LYS A 399 0.71 -21.85 10.75
N PRO A 400 0.54 -22.88 11.60
CA PRO A 400 0.04 -22.67 12.96
C PRO A 400 0.98 -21.74 13.76
N ILE A 401 0.44 -20.65 14.27
CA ILE A 401 1.14 -19.68 15.14
C ILE A 401 0.32 -19.52 16.41
N SER A 402 0.98 -19.50 17.57
CA SER A 402 0.34 -19.15 18.84
C SER A 402 0.20 -17.64 18.96
N LEU A 403 -1.02 -17.15 19.20
CA LEU A 403 -1.28 -15.73 19.50
C LEU A 403 -0.46 -15.22 20.70
N PHE A 404 -0.02 -16.11 21.61
CA PHE A 404 0.67 -15.71 22.84
C PHE A 404 2.20 -15.68 22.71
N GLN A 405 2.76 -15.98 21.53
CA GLN A 405 4.20 -16.11 21.34
C GLN A 405 4.78 -14.79 20.80
N GLY A 406 5.29 -13.94 21.69
CA GLY A 406 5.95 -12.68 21.33
C GLY A 406 7.44 -12.68 21.71
N LYS A 407 8.31 -12.23 20.80
CA LYS A 407 9.65 -11.74 21.17
C LYS A 407 9.46 -10.41 21.91
N ARG A 408 10.26 -10.14 22.95
CA ARG A 408 10.16 -8.90 23.72
C ARG A 408 10.93 -7.76 23.04
N GLY A 409 10.33 -6.57 23.02
CA GLY A 409 10.95 -5.29 22.62
C GLY A 409 10.41 -4.77 21.29
N GLY A 410 10.33 -3.45 21.12
CA GLY A 410 9.75 -2.77 19.95
C GLY A 410 10.42 -3.13 18.62
N ARG A 411 9.72 -2.88 17.50
CA ARG A 411 10.28 -3.04 16.13
C ARG A 411 10.14 -1.75 15.36
N SER A 412 11.08 -1.57 14.43
CA SER A 412 10.92 -0.65 13.33
C SER A 412 9.68 -0.99 12.51
N GLN A 413 8.96 0.05 12.12
CA GLN A 413 7.87 -0.04 11.18
C GLN A 413 8.43 -0.13 9.75
N GLU A 414 7.97 -1.12 8.97
CA GLU A 414 8.33 -1.24 7.56
C GLU A 414 7.74 -0.09 6.74
N LYS A 415 8.44 0.37 5.70
CA LYS A 415 8.00 1.51 4.87
C LYS A 415 6.61 1.35 4.27
N ARG A 416 6.29 0.16 3.77
CA ARG A 416 4.94 -0.17 3.30
C ARG A 416 3.86 0.08 4.36
N LEU A 417 4.18 -0.14 5.63
CA LEU A 417 3.24 0.00 6.76
C LEU A 417 3.24 1.39 7.40
N TYR A 418 4.13 2.30 7.00
CA TYR A 418 4.04 3.74 7.34
C TYR A 418 3.81 4.66 6.12
N SER A 419 3.67 4.08 4.93
CA SER A 419 3.26 4.74 3.68
C SER A 419 1.95 4.13 3.16
N VAL A 420 1.01 3.87 4.07
CA VAL A 420 -0.26 3.21 3.72
C VAL A 420 -1.14 4.15 2.90
N THR A 421 -1.58 3.68 1.74
CA THR A 421 -2.48 4.39 0.82
C THR A 421 -3.57 3.46 0.28
N LEU A 422 -4.66 4.00 -0.26
CA LEU A 422 -5.70 3.29 -0.99
C LEU A 422 -5.20 2.81 -2.36
N TYR A 423 -4.15 3.44 -2.89
CA TYR A 423 -3.59 3.18 -4.20
C TYR A 423 -2.17 2.64 -4.04
N PRO A 424 -1.99 1.32 -3.78
CA PRO A 424 -0.72 0.79 -3.31
C PRO A 424 0.46 1.15 -4.22
N GLY A 425 1.38 1.93 -3.67
CA GLY A 425 2.75 2.12 -4.14
C GLY A 425 3.71 1.32 -3.26
N GLY A 426 4.97 1.24 -3.66
CA GLY A 426 5.92 0.42 -2.91
C GLY A 426 7.37 0.53 -3.34
N GLU A 427 8.21 -0.12 -2.54
CA GLU A 427 9.59 -0.44 -2.88
C GLU A 427 9.73 -1.96 -2.92
N TYR A 428 10.56 -2.44 -3.84
CA TYR A 428 11.02 -3.82 -3.88
C TYR A 428 12.54 -3.84 -3.79
N ASP A 429 13.05 -4.44 -2.72
CA ASP A 429 14.48 -4.55 -2.39
C ASP A 429 15.17 -5.77 -2.99
#